data_AF-A0A6B3GQ43-F1
#
_entry.id   AF-A0A6B3GQ43-F1
#
_cell.length_a   1.000
_cell.length_b   1.000
_cell.length_c   1.000
_cell.angle_alpha   90.00
_cell.angle_beta   90.00
_cell.angle_gamma   90.00
#
_symmetry.space_group_name_H-M   'P 1'
#
loop_
_entity.id
_entity.type
_entity.pdbx_description
1 polymer ?
#
loop_
_entity_poly.entity_id
_entity_poly.type
_entity_poly.pdbx_seq_one_letter_code
_entity_poly.pdbx_strand_id
1 'polypeptide(L)'
;KAFGVEAAVGIGGASEGAEASRQLDVLEAGVQAAFADLDCARLHPPLLLLVDQLEQVWTIEPESHALVTGLLLAAKHVISFYGNAVRATLFIRADIYDTLNFGDGDKFHSDEIRISWTREALEDLALSRARASVGLPLTWRMLWEELFPVSVMGEPTSEYIFRRSLPRPRDTIQFLNVCRNIADEAGHVAISEDDVLAATDRFSRWKLQDLAKEYLISHPFLRSLFPLFENTGYVVMRSTLEERFEGCRETLHREFSDYTESLTTQGVIDVLYGVGFIGVKRGNDTV
;
A
#
# COMPACT_ATOMS: atom_id res chain seq x y z
N LYS A 1 -24.08 -34.94 -24.22
CA LYS A 1 -25.42 -34.31 -24.20
C LYS A 1 -25.64 -33.76 -22.81
N ALA A 2 -26.30 -32.60 -22.70
CA ALA A 2 -26.79 -31.93 -21.49
C ALA A 2 -25.84 -30.95 -20.78
N PHE A 3 -25.61 -29.79 -21.41
CA PHE A 3 -25.62 -28.50 -20.69
C PHE A 3 -26.87 -27.78 -21.18
N GLY A 4 -27.84 -27.63 -20.30
CA GLY A 4 -29.15 -27.04 -20.61
C GLY A 4 -30.04 -27.16 -19.39
N VAL A 5 -29.92 -26.19 -18.49
CA VAL A 5 -30.90 -25.97 -17.43
C VAL A 5 -31.69 -24.73 -17.85
N GLU A 6 -32.86 -24.96 -18.45
CA GLU A 6 -33.88 -23.93 -18.58
C GLU A 6 -34.48 -23.68 -17.20
N ALA A 7 -34.30 -22.46 -16.68
CA ALA A 7 -34.97 -21.99 -15.49
C ALA A 7 -36.42 -21.62 -15.82
N ALA A 8 -37.37 -22.46 -15.40
CA ALA A 8 -38.79 -22.14 -15.46
C ALA A 8 -39.17 -21.20 -14.32
N VAL A 9 -39.57 -19.98 -14.68
CA VAL A 9 -40.05 -18.91 -13.79
C VAL A 9 -41.42 -19.26 -13.22
N GLY A 10 -41.52 -19.33 -11.89
CA GLY A 10 -42.75 -19.61 -11.15
C GLY A 10 -42.97 -18.64 -9.98
N ILE A 11 -43.74 -17.59 -10.27
CA ILE A 11 -44.60 -16.72 -9.44
C ILE A 11 -44.45 -16.80 -7.91
N GLY A 12 -43.91 -15.71 -7.35
CA GLY A 12 -43.77 -15.42 -5.92
C GLY A 12 -42.47 -14.64 -5.71
N GLY A 13 -42.44 -13.38 -6.17
CA GLY A 13 -41.22 -12.60 -6.40
C GLY A 13 -40.30 -12.57 -5.19
N ALA A 14 -39.32 -13.47 -5.18
CA ALA A 14 -38.18 -13.39 -4.28
C ALA A 14 -37.46 -12.07 -4.59
N SER A 15 -36.90 -11.42 -3.57
CA SER A 15 -36.00 -10.31 -3.83
C SER A 15 -34.86 -10.78 -4.74
N GLU A 16 -34.31 -9.87 -5.54
CA GLU A 16 -33.18 -10.14 -6.42
C GLU A 16 -32.04 -10.90 -5.70
N GLY A 17 -31.78 -10.53 -4.43
CA GLY A 17 -30.80 -11.22 -3.58
C GLY A 17 -31.16 -12.67 -3.23
N ALA A 18 -32.43 -13.00 -3.00
CA ALA A 18 -32.86 -14.36 -2.71
C ALA A 18 -32.88 -15.25 -3.96
N GLU A 19 -33.05 -14.67 -5.15
CA GLU A 19 -32.85 -15.38 -6.41
C GLU A 19 -31.36 -15.63 -6.67
N ALA A 20 -30.53 -14.60 -6.54
CA ALA A 20 -29.08 -14.73 -6.69
C ALA A 20 -28.48 -15.77 -5.72
N SER A 21 -28.90 -15.77 -4.46
CA SER A 21 -28.40 -16.74 -3.47
C SER A 21 -28.75 -18.19 -3.85
N ARG A 22 -29.98 -18.44 -4.34
CA ARG A 22 -30.37 -19.80 -4.77
C ARG A 22 -29.60 -20.26 -6.00
N GLN A 23 -29.33 -19.35 -6.95
CA GLN A 23 -28.51 -19.67 -8.11
C GLN A 23 -27.07 -19.98 -7.70
N LEU A 24 -26.52 -19.24 -6.73
CA LEU A 24 -25.20 -19.48 -6.18
C LEU A 24 -25.12 -20.86 -5.50
N ASP A 25 -26.09 -21.23 -4.67
CA ASP A 25 -26.12 -22.54 -3.99
C ASP A 25 -26.07 -23.71 -4.99
N VAL A 26 -26.83 -23.62 -6.09
CA VAL A 26 -26.84 -24.65 -7.15
C VAL A 26 -25.48 -24.73 -7.84
N LEU A 27 -24.86 -23.58 -8.13
CA LEU A 27 -23.54 -23.52 -8.76
C LEU A 27 -22.46 -24.09 -7.85
N GLU A 28 -22.44 -23.70 -6.57
CA GLU A 28 -21.48 -24.17 -5.58
C GLU A 28 -21.59 -25.68 -5.36
N ALA A 29 -22.81 -26.22 -5.27
CA ALA A 29 -23.04 -27.67 -5.17
C ALA A 29 -22.52 -28.41 -6.41
N GLY A 30 -22.72 -27.85 -7.61
CA GLY A 30 -22.20 -28.42 -8.85
C GLY A 30 -20.67 -28.44 -8.91
N VAL A 31 -20.02 -27.35 -8.50
CA VAL A 31 -18.55 -27.26 -8.42
C VAL A 31 -18.00 -28.23 -7.38
N GLN A 32 -18.63 -28.32 -6.21
CA GLN A 32 -18.21 -29.24 -5.15
C GLN A 32 -18.32 -30.70 -5.59
N ALA A 33 -19.40 -31.07 -6.27
CA ALA A 33 -19.57 -32.40 -6.84
C ALA A 33 -18.46 -32.71 -7.86
N ALA A 34 -18.17 -31.78 -8.77
CA ALA A 34 -17.08 -31.94 -9.74
C ALA A 34 -15.70 -32.08 -9.06
N PHE A 35 -15.43 -31.29 -8.01
CA PHE A 35 -14.19 -31.40 -7.23
C PHE A 35 -14.07 -32.72 -6.48
N ALA A 36 -15.19 -33.26 -5.98
CA ALA A 36 -15.23 -34.57 -5.34
C ALA A 36 -15.01 -35.71 -6.35
N ASP A 37 -15.68 -35.66 -7.50
CA ASP A 37 -15.54 -36.65 -8.58
C ASP A 37 -14.11 -36.72 -9.12
N LEU A 38 -13.41 -35.58 -9.14
CA LEU A 38 -12.01 -35.47 -9.56
C LEU A 38 -11.01 -35.64 -8.41
N ASP A 39 -11.49 -35.85 -7.17
CA ASP A 39 -10.69 -35.94 -5.93
C ASP A 39 -9.66 -34.81 -5.79
N CYS A 40 -10.08 -33.58 -6.13
CA CYS A 40 -9.19 -32.42 -6.23
C CYS A 40 -8.50 -32.09 -4.90
N ALA A 41 -9.19 -32.29 -3.78
CA ALA A 41 -8.65 -31.99 -2.46
C ALA A 41 -7.42 -32.85 -2.09
N ARG A 42 -7.22 -33.99 -2.76
CA ARG A 42 -6.12 -34.93 -2.47
C ARG A 42 -5.15 -35.08 -3.62
N LEU A 43 -5.64 -35.09 -4.86
CA LEU A 43 -4.83 -35.39 -6.04
C LEU A 43 -4.18 -34.16 -6.67
N HIS A 44 -4.69 -32.97 -6.38
CA HIS A 44 -4.25 -31.73 -7.01
C HIS A 44 -3.74 -30.72 -5.98
N PRO A 45 -2.78 -29.87 -6.33
CA PRO A 45 -2.53 -28.64 -5.60
C PRO A 45 -3.81 -27.79 -5.54
N PRO A 46 -4.06 -27.07 -4.43
CA PRO A 46 -5.23 -26.20 -4.31
C PRO A 46 -5.24 -25.14 -5.42
N LEU A 47 -6.41 -24.83 -5.95
CA LEU A 47 -6.62 -23.62 -6.74
C LEU A 47 -6.40 -22.41 -5.84
N LEU A 48 -5.38 -21.61 -6.14
CA LEU A 48 -5.06 -20.41 -5.39
C LEU A 48 -5.67 -19.18 -6.07
N LEU A 49 -6.63 -18.55 -5.40
CA LEU A 49 -7.24 -17.28 -5.80
C LEU A 49 -6.52 -16.14 -5.08
N LEU A 50 -5.82 -15.31 -5.84
CA LEU A 50 -5.14 -14.11 -5.34
C LEU A 50 -5.90 -12.89 -5.85
N VAL A 51 -6.38 -12.06 -4.93
CA VAL A 51 -7.06 -10.81 -5.28
C VAL A 51 -6.26 -9.66 -4.70
N ASP A 52 -5.83 -8.77 -5.58
CA ASP A 52 -4.96 -7.64 -5.27
C ASP A 52 -5.55 -6.35 -5.86
N GLN A 53 -5.01 -5.20 -5.46
CA GLN A 53 -5.38 -3.87 -5.95
C GLN A 53 -6.84 -3.46 -5.64
N LEU A 54 -7.36 -3.88 -4.48
CA LEU A 54 -8.72 -3.51 -4.04
C LEU A 54 -8.89 -1.99 -3.84
N GLU A 55 -7.80 -1.26 -3.63
CA GLU A 55 -7.81 0.20 -3.54
C GLU A 55 -8.27 0.89 -4.82
N GLN A 56 -8.20 0.23 -5.99
CA GLN A 56 -8.65 0.82 -7.25
C GLN A 56 -10.17 0.93 -7.37
N VAL A 57 -10.89 0.08 -6.63
CA VAL A 57 -12.36 0.04 -6.62
C VAL A 57 -12.93 0.58 -5.30
N TRP A 58 -12.07 1.05 -4.40
CA TRP A 58 -12.47 1.54 -3.09
C TRP A 58 -12.75 3.06 -3.12
N THR A 59 -13.87 3.43 -2.52
CA THR A 59 -14.24 4.81 -2.17
C THR A 59 -14.72 4.84 -0.72
N ILE A 60 -14.83 6.04 -0.14
CA ILE A 60 -15.39 6.26 1.22
C ILE A 60 -16.91 5.96 1.26
N GLU A 61 -17.54 5.71 0.11
CA GLU A 61 -18.97 5.48 0.03
C GLU A 61 -19.38 4.12 0.63
N PRO A 62 -20.57 4.03 1.24
CA PRO A 62 -21.04 2.80 1.88
C PRO A 62 -21.08 1.57 0.95
N GLU A 63 -21.30 1.78 -0.35
CA GLU A 63 -21.33 0.70 -1.35
C GLU A 63 -19.97 0.02 -1.51
N SER A 64 -18.89 0.81 -1.56
CA SER A 64 -17.52 0.29 -1.61
C SER A 64 -17.15 -0.48 -0.35
N HIS A 65 -17.57 0.01 0.83
CA HIS A 65 -17.41 -0.71 2.09
C HIS A 65 -18.14 -2.06 2.07
N ALA A 66 -19.39 -2.09 1.57
CA ALA A 66 -20.17 -3.31 1.46
C ALA A 66 -19.55 -4.31 0.47
N LEU A 67 -19.00 -3.83 -0.65
CA LEU A 67 -18.31 -4.66 -1.65
C LEU A 67 -17.08 -5.35 -1.05
N VAL A 68 -16.17 -4.59 -0.41
CA VAL A 68 -14.95 -5.16 0.18
C VAL A 68 -15.30 -6.11 1.32
N THR A 69 -16.29 -5.77 2.15
CA THR A 69 -16.79 -6.65 3.22
C THR A 69 -17.38 -7.94 2.65
N GLY A 70 -18.18 -7.85 1.59
CA GLY A 70 -18.74 -8.99 0.89
C GLY A 70 -17.65 -9.90 0.30
N LEU A 71 -16.59 -9.32 -0.26
CA LEU A 71 -15.44 -10.06 -0.78
C LEU A 71 -14.68 -10.80 0.33
N LEU A 72 -14.45 -10.16 1.48
CA LEU A 72 -13.84 -10.81 2.65
C LEU A 72 -14.65 -12.03 3.11
N LEU A 73 -15.97 -11.86 3.23
CA LEU A 73 -16.89 -12.93 3.62
C LEU A 73 -16.93 -14.06 2.59
N ALA A 74 -16.97 -13.71 1.30
CA ALA A 74 -16.97 -14.68 0.20
C ALA A 74 -15.67 -15.50 0.17
N ALA A 75 -14.51 -14.86 0.34
CA ALA A 75 -13.22 -15.55 0.38
C ALA A 75 -13.17 -16.55 1.55
N LYS A 76 -13.64 -16.17 2.74
CA LYS A 76 -13.73 -17.05 3.90
C LYS A 76 -14.69 -18.22 3.67
N HIS A 77 -15.86 -17.95 3.07
CA HIS A 77 -16.82 -18.98 2.70
C HIS A 77 -16.21 -20.00 1.73
N VAL A 78 -15.61 -19.56 0.63
CA VAL A 78 -14.99 -20.42 -0.39
C VAL A 78 -13.89 -21.31 0.21
N ILE A 79 -13.02 -20.77 1.07
CA ILE A 79 -11.98 -21.56 1.76
C ILE A 79 -12.60 -22.65 2.62
N SER A 80 -13.66 -22.33 3.37
CA SER A 80 -14.36 -23.28 4.22
C SER A 80 -15.14 -24.32 3.42
N PHE A 81 -15.81 -23.90 2.35
CA PHE A 81 -16.75 -24.72 1.58
C PHE A 81 -16.05 -25.74 0.68
N TYR A 82 -14.95 -25.35 0.04
CA TYR A 82 -14.19 -26.24 -0.86
C TYR A 82 -13.00 -26.93 -0.18
N GLY A 83 -12.77 -26.69 1.11
CA GLY A 83 -11.73 -27.35 1.89
C GLY A 83 -10.35 -27.22 1.24
N ASN A 84 -9.62 -28.32 1.05
CA ASN A 84 -8.27 -28.31 0.46
C ASN A 84 -8.22 -28.09 -1.06
N ALA A 85 -9.36 -28.05 -1.75
CA ALA A 85 -9.37 -27.85 -3.21
C ALA A 85 -9.15 -26.38 -3.60
N VAL A 86 -9.49 -25.43 -2.72
CA VAL A 86 -9.37 -23.98 -3.00
C VAL A 86 -8.72 -23.25 -1.83
N ARG A 87 -7.89 -22.25 -2.15
CA ARG A 87 -7.36 -21.27 -1.23
C ARG A 87 -7.62 -19.88 -1.79
N ALA A 88 -7.93 -18.92 -0.94
CA ALA A 88 -8.06 -17.53 -1.32
C ALA A 88 -7.16 -16.66 -0.44
N THR A 89 -6.54 -15.64 -1.03
CA THR A 89 -5.76 -14.64 -0.31
C THR A 89 -6.08 -13.27 -0.90
N LEU A 90 -6.48 -12.36 -0.02
CA LEU A 90 -6.85 -11.00 -0.36
C LEU A 90 -5.72 -10.08 0.10
N PHE A 91 -5.24 -9.22 -0.78
CA PHE A 91 -4.28 -8.18 -0.46
C PHE A 91 -5.04 -6.86 -0.30
N ILE A 92 -5.07 -6.35 0.91
CA ILE A 92 -5.80 -5.14 1.27
C ILE A 92 -4.83 -4.18 1.95
N ARG A 93 -4.87 -2.91 1.56
CA ARG A 93 -4.12 -1.89 2.29
C ARG A 93 -4.67 -1.75 3.72
N ALA A 94 -3.77 -1.55 4.67
CA ALA A 94 -4.12 -1.47 6.09
C ALA A 94 -5.06 -0.30 6.40
N ASP A 95 -4.86 0.87 5.76
CA ASP A 95 -5.72 2.04 5.91
C ASP A 95 -7.17 1.75 5.47
N ILE A 96 -7.35 1.05 4.34
CA ILE A 96 -8.67 0.60 3.89
C ILE A 96 -9.27 -0.41 4.87
N TYR A 97 -8.51 -1.46 5.21
CA TYR A 97 -8.96 -2.54 6.08
C TYR A 97 -9.40 -2.02 7.46
N ASP A 98 -8.64 -1.09 8.03
CA ASP A 98 -8.93 -0.49 9.34
C ASP A 98 -10.20 0.39 9.32
N THR A 99 -10.66 0.86 8.15
CA THR A 99 -11.96 1.56 8.03
C THR A 99 -13.16 0.63 7.93
N LEU A 100 -12.95 -0.67 7.68
CA LEU A 100 -14.05 -1.63 7.54
C LEU A 100 -14.62 -1.97 8.91
N ASN A 101 -15.70 -1.30 9.30
CA ASN A 101 -16.43 -1.61 10.51
C ASN A 101 -17.63 -2.52 10.19
N PHE A 102 -17.48 -3.83 10.46
CA PHE A 102 -18.57 -4.80 10.33
C PHE A 102 -18.62 -5.71 11.56
N GLY A 103 -19.82 -6.14 11.96
CA GLY A 103 -20.09 -6.82 13.24
C GLY A 103 -19.38 -8.16 13.47
N ASP A 104 -18.64 -8.65 12.47
CA ASP A 104 -17.88 -9.89 12.47
C ASP A 104 -16.37 -9.68 12.26
N GLY A 105 -15.87 -8.43 12.32
CA GLY A 105 -14.45 -8.10 12.08
C GLY A 105 -13.48 -8.94 12.92
N ASP A 106 -13.81 -9.17 14.20
CA ASP A 106 -13.01 -10.00 15.10
C ASP A 106 -12.78 -11.43 14.58
N LYS A 107 -13.69 -11.97 13.75
CA LYS A 107 -13.57 -13.31 13.18
C LYS A 107 -12.48 -13.41 12.11
N PHE A 108 -11.92 -12.29 11.65
CA PHE A 108 -10.87 -12.25 10.64
C PHE A 108 -9.48 -12.07 11.22
N HIS A 109 -9.35 -11.69 12.49
CA HIS A 109 -8.05 -11.47 13.12
C HIS A 109 -7.15 -12.71 13.19
N SER A 110 -7.73 -13.92 13.22
CA SER A 110 -6.96 -15.17 13.12
C SER A 110 -6.44 -15.47 11.71
N ASP A 111 -7.06 -14.85 10.71
CA ASP A 111 -6.87 -15.13 9.29
C ASP A 111 -6.17 -13.95 8.57
N GLU A 112 -5.79 -12.89 9.30
CA GLU A 112 -5.07 -11.73 8.76
C GLU A 112 -3.56 -11.79 9.05
N ILE A 113 -2.77 -11.27 8.10
CA ILE A 113 -1.33 -11.04 8.29
C ILE A 113 -1.06 -9.59 7.94
N ARG A 114 -0.69 -8.79 8.94
CA ARG A 114 -0.23 -7.41 8.73
C ARG A 114 1.25 -7.42 8.36
N ILE A 115 1.57 -6.87 7.19
CA ILE A 115 2.95 -6.73 6.72
C ILE A 115 3.52 -5.43 7.29
N SER A 116 4.59 -5.55 8.07
CA SER A 116 5.38 -4.42 8.58
C SER A 116 6.85 -4.58 8.21
N TRP A 117 7.52 -3.46 8.00
CA TRP A 117 8.94 -3.44 7.63
C TRP A 117 9.73 -2.73 8.71
N THR A 118 10.53 -3.50 9.44
CA THR A 118 11.52 -2.93 10.36
C THR A 118 12.71 -2.42 9.56
N ARG A 119 13.53 -1.60 10.22
CA ARG A 119 14.77 -1.12 9.63
C ARG A 119 15.69 -2.28 9.23
N GLU A 120 15.83 -3.27 10.09
CA GLU A 120 16.69 -4.43 9.87
C GLU A 120 16.22 -5.22 8.64
N ALA A 121 14.90 -5.40 8.49
CA ALA A 121 14.33 -6.06 7.31
C ALA A 121 14.59 -5.28 6.01
N LEU A 122 14.59 -3.95 6.06
CA LEU A 122 14.94 -3.10 4.91
C LEU A 122 16.44 -3.13 4.60
N GLU A 123 17.31 -3.23 5.62
CA GLU A 123 18.75 -3.46 5.45
C GLU A 123 19.05 -4.82 4.81
N ASP A 124 18.37 -5.88 5.27
CA ASP A 124 18.48 -7.22 4.68
C ASP A 124 17.95 -7.28 3.24
N LEU A 125 16.87 -6.55 2.96
CA LEU A 125 16.35 -6.38 1.60
C LEU A 125 17.37 -5.67 0.71
N ALA A 126 17.96 -4.56 1.18
CA ALA A 126 18.98 -3.82 0.46
C ALA A 126 20.17 -4.72 0.10
N LEU A 127 20.67 -5.49 1.08
CA LEU A 127 21.77 -6.42 0.89
C LEU A 127 21.40 -7.55 -0.09
N SER A 128 20.20 -8.12 0.02
CA SER A 128 19.72 -9.18 -0.88
C SER A 128 19.60 -8.68 -2.32
N ARG A 129 19.11 -7.46 -2.51
CA ARG A 129 18.98 -6.83 -3.84
C ARG A 129 20.34 -6.45 -4.42
N ALA A 130 21.27 -5.97 -3.60
CA ALA A 130 22.64 -5.70 -4.01
C ALA A 130 23.36 -6.99 -4.46
N ARG A 131 23.25 -8.09 -3.70
CA ARG A 131 23.78 -9.41 -4.09
C ARG A 131 23.22 -9.88 -5.43
N ALA A 132 21.91 -9.77 -5.61
CA ALA A 132 21.27 -10.16 -6.87
C ALA A 132 21.73 -9.29 -8.05
N SER A 133 21.99 -7.99 -7.82
CA SER A 133 22.44 -7.06 -8.86
C SER A 133 23.91 -7.26 -9.24
N VAL A 134 24.78 -7.56 -8.28
CA VAL A 134 26.22 -7.74 -8.51
C VAL A 134 26.55 -9.17 -8.98
N GLY A 135 25.73 -10.15 -8.62
CA GLY A 135 25.96 -11.56 -8.96
C GLY A 135 27.10 -12.22 -8.16
N LEU A 136 27.55 -11.58 -7.07
CA LEU A 136 28.61 -12.06 -6.19
C LEU A 136 28.16 -12.06 -4.73
N PRO A 137 28.76 -12.91 -3.87
CA PRO A 137 28.58 -12.80 -2.43
C PRO A 137 29.00 -11.41 -1.95
N LEU A 138 28.07 -10.72 -1.29
CA LEU A 138 28.29 -9.38 -0.75
C LEU A 138 27.98 -9.38 0.75
N THR A 139 28.83 -8.78 1.56
CA THR A 139 28.57 -8.58 2.99
C THR A 139 27.96 -7.20 3.24
N TRP A 140 27.35 -7.00 4.40
CA TRP A 140 26.87 -5.68 4.83
C TRP A 140 27.98 -4.63 4.74
N ARG A 141 29.18 -4.98 5.21
CA ARG A 141 30.35 -4.09 5.20
C ARG A 141 30.76 -3.71 3.78
N MET A 142 30.82 -4.69 2.88
CA MET A 142 31.13 -4.41 1.47
C MET A 142 30.07 -3.51 0.81
N LEU A 143 28.79 -3.64 1.19
CA LEU A 143 27.76 -2.74 0.68
C LEU A 143 27.98 -1.31 1.17
N TRP A 144 28.06 -1.14 2.48
CA TRP A 144 27.94 0.18 3.11
C TRP A 144 29.26 0.90 3.38
N GLU A 145 30.39 0.20 3.28
CA GLU A 145 31.73 0.78 3.49
C GLU A 145 32.64 0.70 2.26
N GLU A 146 32.30 -0.12 1.25
CA GLU A 146 33.11 -0.27 0.03
C GLU A 146 32.36 0.17 -1.25
N LEU A 147 31.12 -0.27 -1.46
CA LEU A 147 30.30 0.15 -2.62
C LEU A 147 29.65 1.51 -2.43
N PHE A 148 29.16 1.78 -1.23
CA PHE A 148 28.70 3.10 -0.78
C PHE A 148 29.79 3.77 0.06
N PRO A 149 29.79 5.12 0.17
CA PRO A 149 30.68 5.79 1.10
C PRO A 149 30.34 5.36 2.53
N VAL A 150 31.32 5.34 3.44
CA VAL A 150 31.08 4.97 4.85
C VAL A 150 30.08 5.91 5.52
N SER A 151 30.12 7.20 5.16
CA SER A 151 29.23 8.23 5.70
C SER A 151 28.83 9.25 4.66
N VAL A 152 27.66 9.85 4.85
CA VAL A 152 27.15 11.01 4.11
C VAL A 152 26.76 12.08 5.13
N MET A 153 27.28 13.29 5.00
CA MET A 153 27.04 14.41 5.93
C MET A 153 27.36 14.06 7.40
N GLY A 154 28.39 13.23 7.62
CA GLY A 154 28.81 12.77 8.95
C GLY A 154 27.91 11.70 9.57
N GLU A 155 26.96 11.15 8.83
CA GLU A 155 26.04 10.09 9.24
C GLU A 155 26.36 8.79 8.49
N PRO A 156 26.31 7.59 9.10
CA PRO A 156 26.48 6.34 8.38
C PRO A 156 25.53 6.24 7.18
N THR A 157 26.02 5.82 6.02
CA THR A 157 25.24 5.93 4.77
C THR A 157 23.93 5.14 4.79
N SER A 158 23.91 3.97 5.44
CA SER A 158 22.67 3.21 5.64
C SER A 158 21.64 4.03 6.41
N GLU A 159 22.02 4.59 7.57
CA GLU A 159 21.18 5.47 8.37
C GLU A 159 20.69 6.67 7.56
N TYR A 160 21.61 7.34 6.84
CA TYR A 160 21.30 8.52 6.04
C TYR A 160 20.17 8.24 5.04
N ILE A 161 20.26 7.11 4.32
CA ILE A 161 19.29 6.69 3.31
C ILE A 161 17.97 6.29 3.96
N PHE A 162 17.99 5.40 4.97
CA PHE A 162 16.76 4.89 5.58
C PHE A 162 15.96 5.98 6.29
N ARG A 163 16.62 6.96 6.92
CA ARG A 163 15.94 8.10 7.56
C ARG A 163 15.27 9.05 6.56
N ARG A 164 15.70 9.02 5.29
CA ARG A 164 15.19 9.87 4.20
C ARG A 164 14.30 9.11 3.21
N SER A 165 13.97 7.87 3.53
CA SER A 165 13.01 7.06 2.79
C SER A 165 11.84 6.69 3.70
N LEU A 166 10.63 6.58 3.13
CA LEU A 166 9.56 5.89 3.84
C LEU A 166 9.98 4.42 4.08
N PRO A 167 9.58 3.79 5.19
CA PRO A 167 9.91 2.41 5.50
C PRO A 167 9.10 1.43 4.62
N ARG A 168 9.28 1.54 3.30
CA ARG A 168 8.62 0.75 2.27
C ARG A 168 9.72 0.11 1.41
N PRO A 169 9.68 -1.23 1.19
CA PRO A 169 10.65 -1.96 0.37
C PRO A 169 10.96 -1.32 -0.98
N ARG A 170 9.89 -0.88 -1.65
CA ARG A 170 9.97 -0.26 -2.98
C ARG A 170 10.78 1.04 -2.92
N ASP A 171 10.54 1.88 -1.92
CA ASP A 171 11.19 3.18 -1.77
C ASP A 171 12.67 3.00 -1.45
N THR A 172 13.02 2.05 -0.58
CA THR A 172 14.40 1.65 -0.31
C THR A 172 15.12 1.21 -1.59
N ILE A 173 14.54 0.27 -2.34
CA ILE A 173 15.14 -0.24 -3.58
C ILE A 173 15.29 0.88 -4.61
N GLN A 174 14.27 1.73 -4.75
CA GLN A 174 14.30 2.86 -5.67
C GLN A 174 15.42 3.83 -5.32
N PHE A 175 15.56 4.22 -4.06
CA PHE A 175 16.61 5.14 -3.64
C PHE A 175 18.00 4.54 -3.93
N LEU A 176 18.26 3.28 -3.56
CA LEU A 176 19.54 2.62 -3.86
C LEU A 176 19.84 2.54 -5.35
N ASN A 177 18.82 2.26 -6.18
CA ASN A 177 18.96 2.27 -7.62
C ASN A 177 19.30 3.66 -8.17
N VAL A 178 18.71 4.72 -7.61
CA VAL A 178 19.03 6.11 -8.01
C VAL A 178 20.49 6.43 -7.67
N CYS A 179 20.98 6.07 -6.48
CA CYS A 179 22.39 6.24 -6.11
C CYS A 179 23.32 5.52 -7.10
N ARG A 180 23.03 4.25 -7.40
CA ARG A 180 23.80 3.46 -8.37
C ARG A 180 23.76 4.10 -9.76
N ASN A 181 22.58 4.50 -10.25
CA ASN A 181 22.44 5.05 -11.59
C ASN A 181 23.22 6.36 -11.75
N ILE A 182 23.21 7.23 -10.75
CA ILE A 182 23.98 8.48 -10.79
C ILE A 182 25.48 8.20 -10.84
N ALA A 183 25.96 7.26 -10.00
CA ALA A 183 27.37 6.85 -10.01
C ALA A 183 27.77 6.23 -11.37
N ASP A 184 26.92 5.39 -11.96
CA ASP A 184 27.13 4.78 -13.28
C ASP A 184 27.13 5.83 -14.40
N GLU A 185 26.17 6.78 -14.40
CA GLU A 185 26.10 7.92 -15.30
C GLU A 185 27.38 8.79 -15.24
N ALA A 186 28.00 8.90 -14.06
CA ALA A 186 29.25 9.62 -13.82
C ALA A 186 30.51 8.78 -14.13
N GLY A 187 30.37 7.49 -14.43
CA GLY A 187 31.48 6.57 -14.67
C GLY A 187 32.26 6.18 -13.40
N HIS A 188 31.65 6.31 -12.22
CA HIS A 188 32.25 5.94 -10.96
C HIS A 188 32.22 4.42 -10.74
N VAL A 189 33.31 3.87 -10.20
CA VAL A 189 33.41 2.42 -9.87
C VAL A 189 32.69 2.08 -8.57
N ALA A 190 32.62 3.05 -7.64
CA ALA A 190 31.89 2.97 -6.39
C ALA A 190 31.07 4.25 -6.21
N ILE A 191 29.98 4.18 -5.46
CA ILE A 191 29.10 5.31 -5.20
C ILE A 191 29.83 6.27 -4.26
N SER A 192 29.89 7.54 -4.64
CA SER A 192 30.48 8.61 -3.83
C SER A 192 29.44 9.31 -2.95
N GLU A 193 29.89 10.13 -2.00
CA GLU A 193 29.00 10.96 -1.18
C GLU A 193 28.16 11.92 -2.04
N ASP A 194 28.76 12.55 -3.04
CA ASP A 194 28.09 13.46 -3.97
C ASP A 194 26.99 12.74 -4.78
N ASP A 195 27.21 11.47 -5.16
CA ASP A 195 26.20 10.66 -5.84
C ASP A 195 24.99 10.40 -4.94
N VAL A 196 25.22 10.12 -3.65
CA VAL A 196 24.12 9.92 -2.67
C VAL A 196 23.36 11.23 -2.44
N LEU A 197 24.05 12.36 -2.35
CA LEU A 197 23.41 13.67 -2.19
C LEU A 197 22.57 14.03 -3.42
N ALA A 198 23.11 13.84 -4.62
CA ALA A 198 22.38 14.04 -5.87
C ALA A 198 21.19 13.08 -6.00
N ALA A 199 21.36 11.82 -5.58
CA ALA A 199 20.29 10.83 -5.54
C ALA A 199 19.19 11.22 -4.57
N THR A 200 19.56 11.78 -3.42
CA THR A 200 18.60 12.24 -2.40
C THR A 200 17.68 13.32 -2.96
N ASP A 201 18.23 14.31 -3.66
CA ASP A 201 17.44 15.36 -4.30
C ASP A 201 16.55 14.80 -5.42
N ARG A 202 17.10 13.97 -6.32
CA ARG A 202 16.36 13.35 -7.42
C ARG A 202 15.23 12.45 -6.90
N PHE A 203 15.52 11.59 -5.93
CA PHE A 203 14.58 10.69 -5.30
C PHE A 203 13.48 11.44 -4.56
N SER A 204 13.81 12.46 -3.77
CA SER A 204 12.82 13.24 -3.01
C SER A 204 11.83 13.97 -3.93
N ARG A 205 12.31 14.61 -5.01
CA ARG A 205 11.45 15.28 -5.99
C ARG A 205 10.51 14.29 -6.68
N TRP A 206 11.05 13.15 -7.10
CA TRP A 206 10.25 12.12 -7.74
C TRP A 206 9.20 11.55 -6.79
N LYS A 207 9.61 11.21 -5.56
CA LYS A 207 8.73 10.63 -4.54
C LYS A 207 7.59 11.58 -4.17
N LEU A 208 7.85 12.88 -4.10
CA LEU A 208 6.82 13.89 -3.88
C LEU A 208 5.75 13.88 -4.98
N GLN A 209 6.16 13.74 -6.24
CA GLN A 209 5.23 13.65 -7.38
C GLN A 209 4.46 12.32 -7.38
N ASP A 210 5.13 11.21 -7.06
CA ASP A 210 4.48 9.89 -6.98
C ASP A 210 3.44 9.86 -5.86
N LEU A 211 3.72 10.47 -4.71
CA LEU A 211 2.77 10.56 -3.60
C LEU A 211 1.49 11.32 -4.00
N ALA A 212 1.63 12.47 -4.69
CA ALA A 212 0.47 13.22 -5.17
C ALA A 212 -0.36 12.43 -6.20
N LYS A 213 0.28 11.60 -7.03
CA LYS A 213 -0.42 10.74 -8.00
C LYS A 213 -1.13 9.58 -7.33
N GLU A 214 -0.50 8.95 -6.34
CA GLU A 214 -1.05 7.81 -5.60
C GLU A 214 -2.39 8.18 -4.94
N TYR A 215 -2.48 9.37 -4.37
CA TYR A 215 -3.67 9.84 -3.64
C TYR A 215 -4.52 10.83 -4.45
N LEU A 216 -4.36 10.92 -5.77
CA LEU A 216 -5.07 11.91 -6.58
C LEU A 216 -6.60 11.75 -6.53
N ILE A 217 -7.08 10.50 -6.43
CA ILE A 217 -8.52 10.20 -6.40
C ILE A 217 -9.13 10.53 -5.03
N SER A 218 -8.48 10.11 -3.95
CA SER A 218 -9.00 10.31 -2.58
C SER A 218 -8.73 11.73 -2.04
N HIS A 219 -7.62 12.34 -2.45
CA HIS A 219 -7.17 13.67 -2.01
C HIS A 219 -6.70 14.54 -3.19
N PRO A 220 -7.62 15.01 -4.06
CA PRO A 220 -7.25 15.81 -5.24
C PRO A 220 -6.45 17.09 -4.91
N PHE A 221 -6.65 17.63 -3.72
CA PHE A 221 -5.99 18.84 -3.22
C PHE A 221 -4.57 18.59 -2.66
N LEU A 222 -4.11 17.34 -2.51
CA LEU A 222 -2.86 17.01 -1.81
C LEU A 222 -1.65 17.77 -2.37
N ARG A 223 -1.54 17.86 -3.70
CA ARG A 223 -0.44 18.57 -4.36
C ARG A 223 -0.42 20.07 -4.01
N SER A 224 -1.60 20.68 -3.85
CA SER A 224 -1.73 22.09 -3.50
C SER A 224 -1.35 22.40 -2.04
N LEU A 225 -1.12 21.36 -1.22
CA LEU A 225 -0.64 21.49 0.16
C LEU A 225 0.90 21.52 0.25
N PHE A 226 1.63 21.03 -0.74
CA PHE A 226 3.11 21.00 -0.69
C PHE A 226 3.77 22.38 -0.54
N PRO A 227 3.26 23.47 -1.17
CA PRO A 227 3.81 24.81 -0.98
C PRO A 227 3.81 25.30 0.47
N LEU A 228 2.96 24.73 1.33
CA LEU A 228 2.94 25.04 2.76
C LEU A 228 4.27 24.73 3.45
N PHE A 229 5.10 23.85 2.87
CA PHE A 229 6.39 23.41 3.40
C PHE A 229 7.58 23.99 2.64
N GLU A 230 7.35 24.85 1.65
CA GLU A 230 8.44 25.49 0.94
C GLU A 230 9.20 26.48 1.85
N ASN A 231 10.52 26.50 1.70
CA ASN A 231 11.42 27.34 2.51
C ASN A 231 11.28 27.10 4.03
N THR A 232 10.86 25.90 4.45
CA THR A 232 10.91 25.46 5.85
C THR A 232 12.04 24.46 6.08
N GLY A 233 12.39 24.23 7.34
CA GLY A 233 13.19 23.06 7.70
C GLY A 233 12.37 21.76 7.61
N TYR A 234 13.03 20.63 7.91
CA TYR A 234 12.37 19.31 8.00
C TYR A 234 11.50 19.16 9.26
N VAL A 235 11.56 20.13 10.19
CA VAL A 235 10.66 20.24 11.34
C VAL A 235 9.81 21.49 11.15
N VAL A 236 8.50 21.31 11.08
CA VAL A 236 7.52 22.40 10.98
C VAL A 236 6.62 22.36 12.21
N MET A 237 6.50 23.51 12.88
CA MET A 237 5.59 23.64 14.01
C MET A 237 4.14 23.72 13.52
N ARG A 238 3.23 23.14 14.29
CA ARG A 238 1.79 23.19 14.00
C ARG A 238 1.29 24.61 13.76
N SER A 239 1.70 25.57 14.58
CA SER A 239 1.31 26.98 14.45
C SER A 239 1.75 27.61 13.12
N THR A 240 2.94 27.24 12.62
CA THR A 240 3.44 27.72 11.32
C THR A 240 2.62 27.13 10.16
N LEU A 241 2.26 25.84 10.26
CA LEU A 241 1.38 25.20 9.27
C LEU A 241 -0.02 25.85 9.28
N GLU A 242 -0.57 26.12 10.46
CA GLU A 242 -1.85 26.82 10.64
C GLU A 242 -1.85 28.19 9.96
N GLU A 243 -0.84 29.02 10.23
CA GLU A 243 -0.70 30.35 9.64
C GLU A 243 -0.62 30.30 8.10
N ARG A 244 0.21 29.38 7.57
CA ARG A 244 0.38 29.23 6.12
C ARG A 244 -0.88 28.70 5.44
N PHE A 245 -1.56 27.74 6.07
CA PHE A 245 -2.81 27.20 5.56
C PHE A 245 -3.90 28.26 5.52
N GLU A 246 -4.06 29.07 6.58
CA GLU A 246 -5.06 30.14 6.59
C GLU A 246 -4.81 31.15 5.44
N GLY A 247 -3.54 31.43 5.13
CA GLY A 247 -3.16 32.29 4.00
C GLY A 247 -3.59 31.79 2.61
N CYS A 248 -3.80 30.47 2.43
CA CYS A 248 -4.26 29.90 1.16
C CYS A 248 -5.65 29.24 1.24
N ARG A 249 -6.30 29.23 2.41
CA ARG A 249 -7.54 28.49 2.67
C ARG A 249 -8.67 28.86 1.72
N GLU A 250 -8.91 30.16 1.50
CA GLU A 250 -9.95 30.62 0.58
C GLU A 250 -9.72 30.15 -0.87
N THR A 251 -8.46 30.10 -1.29
CA THR A 251 -8.11 29.62 -2.64
C THR A 251 -8.35 28.11 -2.76
N LEU A 252 -7.94 27.34 -1.75
CA LEU A 252 -8.17 25.89 -1.71
C LEU A 252 -9.66 25.55 -1.64
N HIS A 253 -10.45 26.26 -0.83
CA HIS A 253 -11.90 26.06 -0.75
C HIS A 253 -12.62 26.41 -2.07
N ARG A 254 -12.13 27.39 -2.82
CA ARG A 254 -12.67 27.72 -4.14
C ARG A 254 -12.30 26.68 -5.20
N GLU A 255 -11.08 26.16 -5.17
CA GLU A 255 -10.60 25.17 -6.15
C GLU A 255 -11.16 23.77 -5.88
N PHE A 256 -11.38 23.43 -4.60
CA PHE A 256 -11.84 22.12 -4.14
C PHE A 256 -13.10 22.26 -3.28
N SER A 257 -14.17 22.83 -3.85
CA SER A 257 -15.42 23.14 -3.14
C SER A 257 -16.02 21.95 -2.41
N ASP A 258 -15.95 20.77 -3.02
CA ASP A 258 -16.51 19.52 -2.51
C ASP A 258 -15.78 19.01 -1.25
N TYR A 259 -14.59 19.55 -0.98
CA TYR A 259 -13.72 19.15 0.14
C TYR A 259 -13.66 20.20 1.26
N THR A 260 -14.45 21.28 1.19
CA THR A 260 -14.41 22.40 2.14
C THR A 260 -14.52 21.97 3.60
N GLU A 261 -15.39 20.99 3.90
CA GLU A 261 -15.58 20.47 5.27
C GLU A 261 -14.34 19.71 5.78
N SER A 262 -13.62 19.02 4.88
CA SER A 262 -12.40 18.28 5.21
C SER A 262 -11.14 19.18 5.23
N LEU A 263 -11.14 20.28 4.46
CA LEU A 263 -10.06 21.25 4.36
C LEU A 263 -10.07 22.23 5.54
N THR A 264 -9.89 21.67 6.73
CA THR A 264 -9.55 22.39 7.97
C THR A 264 -8.08 22.15 8.29
N THR A 265 -7.48 22.93 9.20
CA THR A 265 -6.10 22.65 9.66
C THR A 265 -5.94 21.21 10.13
N GLN A 266 -6.88 20.72 10.95
CA GLN A 266 -6.80 19.36 11.47
C GLN A 266 -6.93 18.33 10.35
N GLY A 267 -7.88 18.51 9.42
CA GLY A 267 -8.02 17.61 8.27
C GLY A 267 -6.80 17.62 7.35
N VAL A 268 -6.15 18.77 7.15
CA VAL A 268 -4.87 18.84 6.41
C VAL A 268 -3.78 18.04 7.12
N ILE A 269 -3.65 18.18 8.45
CA ILE A 269 -2.68 17.39 9.23
C ILE A 269 -2.99 15.90 9.11
N ASP A 270 -4.26 15.52 9.27
CA ASP A 270 -4.68 14.12 9.24
C ASP A 270 -4.42 13.49 7.85
N VAL A 271 -4.71 14.22 6.77
CA VAL A 271 -4.39 13.78 5.41
C VAL A 271 -2.88 13.66 5.22
N LEU A 272 -2.10 14.68 5.55
CA LEU A 272 -0.64 14.66 5.36
C LEU A 272 0.03 13.56 6.19
N TYR A 273 -0.48 13.28 7.39
CA TYR A 273 -0.02 12.18 8.22
C TYR A 273 -0.42 10.82 7.63
N GLY A 274 -1.68 10.66 7.23
CA GLY A 274 -2.21 9.41 6.66
C GLY A 274 -1.53 8.98 5.36
N VAL A 275 -1.14 9.94 4.51
CA VAL A 275 -0.37 9.64 3.28
C VAL A 275 1.13 9.44 3.55
N GLY A 276 1.60 9.68 4.77
CA GLY A 276 3.01 9.58 5.16
C GLY A 276 3.88 10.74 4.65
N PHE A 277 3.29 11.92 4.38
CA PHE A 277 4.06 13.12 4.04
C PHE A 277 4.68 13.77 5.28
N ILE A 278 3.95 13.80 6.39
CA ILE A 278 4.48 14.19 7.71
C ILE A 278 4.47 13.00 8.67
N GLY A 279 5.43 12.98 9.59
CA GLY A 279 5.42 12.13 10.79
C GLY A 279 5.39 12.99 12.05
N VAL A 280 5.11 12.38 13.19
CA VAL A 280 5.08 13.05 14.49
C VAL A 280 6.36 12.74 15.25
N LYS A 281 7.16 13.77 15.51
CA LYS A 281 8.31 13.63 16.40
C LYS A 281 7.86 13.66 17.87
N ARG A 282 8.00 12.54 18.59
CA ARG A 282 7.79 12.45 20.04
C ARG A 282 9.15 12.25 20.73
N GLY A 283 9.69 13.32 21.31
CA GLY A 283 11.02 13.27 21.91
C GLY A 283 12.10 13.11 20.84
N ASN A 284 12.89 12.03 20.91
CA ASN A 284 13.89 11.69 19.89
C ASN A 284 13.36 10.77 18.78
N ASP A 285 12.18 10.17 18.96
CA ASP A 285 11.60 9.22 18.01
C ASP A 285 10.67 9.93 17.02
N THR A 286 10.70 9.48 15.77
CA THR A 286 9.73 9.86 14.74
C THR A 286 8.74 8.70 14.57
N VAL A 287 7.46 8.96 14.82
CA VAL A 287 6.34 8.02 14.63
C VAL A 287 5.52 8.43 13.42
#